data_AF-A0AAN6TMF9-F1
#
_entry.id   AF-A0AAN6TMF9-F1
#
_cell.length_a   1.000
_cell.length_b   1.000
_cell.length_c   1.000
_cell.angle_alpha   90.00
_cell.angle_beta   90.00
_cell.angle_gamma   90.00
#
_symmetry.space_group_name_H-M   'P 1'
#
loop_
_entity.id
_entity.type
_entity.pdbx_description
1 polymer ?
#
loop_
_entity_poly.entity_id
_entity_poly.type
_entity_poly.pdbx_seq_one_letter_code
_entity_poly.pdbx_strand_id
1 'polypeptide(L)'
;MSPRIWPMCCRAGLDKPVNIVYYGLDAQDSEGPFTVKSLPGRDRLVVETFDRLKAEVPFEVFIAVIEKEDTGRKVAVSTNPSYLARSIFDLQGHSLACDLPVEERNWVHTRRGTSTQARSCSMTETAVMLIPRDGMIGFLLQCEIPLAQSARYCSRTTGVQRLIEYFAAKITDPQNRARLLPAFKQLCTRLWKLGEDSSFAVLSDDAIETLLKALLTAQDWDFFEQAVVKLGKHVPLTTLLPWIVAEVEGGGLAVRDIEKGLLAIGLASSNLSHRCNVARELLRLRAMGSEGQELLRRLVSSALESVGSQSATAQDGRRLVELVCVVLGPEILTTELLPLVQKTAPSIPLSLGVFEGLSRLTAAQRAQASVSKERLEQFARHITDTLDVSKLSCGPSPVHQGQTCRCCDRCNGKPVGPGPVNDSGLAPFVSSLLAEGASDIILARFALKGRWRRRNHQNARLPWFLVTVPEAAPRDTRGTRGPHCPRLAIVISLRRSLKLSSPSVSAHLRCGGCLKFGRSPASAEFAA
;
A
#
# COMPACT_ATOMS: atom_id res chain seq x y z
N MET A 1 -40.28 2.13 -10.41
CA MET A 1 -39.23 1.32 -9.73
C MET A 1 -39.58 -0.15 -9.88
N SER A 2 -38.67 -1.00 -10.39
CA SER A 2 -38.94 -2.45 -10.42
C SER A 2 -39.24 -2.93 -9.00
N PRO A 3 -40.36 -3.65 -8.75
CA PRO A 3 -40.75 -4.10 -7.41
C PRO A 3 -39.72 -5.03 -6.74
N ARG A 4 -38.62 -5.36 -7.43
CA ARG A 4 -37.51 -6.18 -6.92
C ARG A 4 -36.36 -5.41 -6.27
N ILE A 5 -36.17 -4.13 -6.57
CA ILE A 5 -34.99 -3.36 -6.11
C ILE A 5 -35.23 -2.76 -4.71
N TRP A 6 -36.42 -2.21 -4.46
CA TRP A 6 -36.75 -1.58 -3.19
C TRP A 6 -36.63 -2.51 -1.97
N PRO A 7 -37.07 -3.79 -2.02
CA PRO A 7 -36.84 -4.73 -0.94
C PRO A 7 -35.37 -5.03 -0.65
N MET A 8 -34.46 -4.90 -1.63
CA MET A 8 -33.01 -5.04 -1.40
C MET A 8 -32.44 -3.81 -0.68
N CYS A 9 -32.83 -2.60 -1.09
CA CYS A 9 -32.44 -1.37 -0.41
C CYS A 9 -32.92 -1.34 1.05
N CYS A 10 -34.14 -1.82 1.31
CA CYS A 10 -34.68 -1.94 2.67
C CYS A 10 -33.93 -2.99 3.51
N ARG A 11 -33.52 -4.13 2.91
CA ARG A 11 -32.69 -5.15 3.60
C ARG A 11 -31.27 -4.66 3.91
N ALA A 12 -30.76 -3.70 3.14
CA ALA A 12 -29.48 -3.04 3.40
C ALA A 12 -29.56 -1.93 4.49
N GLY A 13 -30.73 -1.73 5.12
CA GLY A 13 -30.91 -0.75 6.18
C GLY A 13 -30.86 0.71 5.69
N LEU A 14 -31.17 0.96 4.42
CA LEU A 14 -31.25 2.32 3.90
C LEU A 14 -32.59 2.95 4.37
N ASP A 15 -32.49 4.09 5.08
CA ASP A 15 -33.58 4.80 5.75
C ASP A 15 -34.75 5.22 4.83
N LYS A 16 -35.83 5.73 5.44
CA LYS A 16 -37.04 6.31 4.81
C LYS A 16 -36.72 7.15 3.55
N PRO A 17 -37.63 7.20 2.56
CA PRO A 17 -37.42 8.00 1.35
C PRO A 17 -37.07 9.44 1.72
N VAL A 18 -35.94 9.91 1.18
CA VAL A 18 -35.48 11.28 1.38
C VAL A 18 -36.42 12.20 0.62
N ASN A 19 -36.98 13.20 1.31
CA ASN A 19 -37.84 14.22 0.70
C ASN A 19 -36.98 15.14 -0.18
N ILE A 20 -36.76 14.73 -1.42
CA ILE A 20 -36.08 15.55 -2.42
C ILE A 20 -37.11 16.44 -3.08
N VAL A 21 -36.72 17.66 -3.42
CA VAL A 21 -37.54 18.58 -4.21
C VAL A 21 -36.82 18.91 -5.50
N TYR A 22 -37.52 18.79 -6.62
CA TYR A 22 -37.03 19.18 -7.95
C TYR A 22 -37.75 20.45 -8.40
N TYR A 23 -37.00 21.51 -8.65
CA TYR A 23 -37.51 22.75 -9.21
C TYR A 23 -37.14 22.80 -10.70
N GLY A 24 -38.14 22.76 -11.57
CA GLY A 24 -37.92 22.78 -13.02
C GLY A 24 -37.29 24.08 -13.52
N LEU A 25 -36.27 23.96 -14.38
CA LEU A 25 -35.60 25.06 -15.06
C LEU A 25 -36.08 25.17 -16.52
N ASP A 26 -35.97 26.36 -17.11
CA ASP A 26 -36.32 26.61 -18.51
C ASP A 26 -35.20 26.11 -19.47
N ALA A 27 -34.00 25.84 -18.95
CA ALA A 27 -32.83 25.36 -19.68
C ALA A 27 -33.05 23.98 -20.31
N GLN A 28 -32.75 23.88 -21.61
CA GLN A 28 -32.74 22.61 -22.33
C GLN A 28 -31.41 21.88 -22.16
N ASP A 29 -31.46 20.54 -22.29
CA ASP A 29 -30.27 19.69 -22.29
C ASP A 29 -29.29 20.11 -23.38
N SER A 30 -28.16 20.67 -22.96
CA SER A 30 -27.02 20.90 -23.84
C SER A 30 -26.08 19.71 -23.68
N GLU A 31 -25.52 19.17 -24.77
CA GLU A 31 -24.63 17.99 -24.76
C GLU A 31 -23.32 18.16 -23.95
N GLY A 32 -23.16 19.23 -23.16
CA GLY A 32 -22.01 19.52 -22.31
C GLY A 32 -22.30 19.46 -20.80
N PRO A 33 -21.26 19.55 -19.96
CA PRO A 33 -21.42 19.58 -18.51
C PRO A 33 -22.23 20.82 -18.08
N PHE A 34 -23.26 20.59 -17.28
CA PHE A 34 -24.10 21.65 -16.75
C PHE A 34 -23.37 22.45 -15.68
N THR A 35 -22.97 23.68 -16.01
CA THR A 35 -22.40 24.61 -15.03
C THR A 35 -23.40 25.73 -14.74
N VAL A 36 -23.33 26.34 -13.56
CA VAL A 36 -24.18 27.53 -13.26
C VAL A 36 -23.99 28.63 -14.31
N LYS A 37 -22.79 28.73 -14.90
CA LYS A 37 -22.46 29.73 -15.93
C LYS A 37 -23.13 29.46 -17.28
N SER A 38 -23.46 28.19 -17.59
CA SER A 38 -24.13 27.83 -18.85
C SER A 38 -25.65 27.98 -18.77
N LEU A 39 -26.22 28.23 -17.60
CA LEU A 39 -27.66 28.44 -17.44
C LEU A 39 -28.10 29.81 -17.96
N PRO A 40 -29.27 29.91 -18.62
CA PRO A 40 -29.82 31.19 -19.05
C PRO A 40 -30.18 32.06 -17.85
N GLY A 41 -30.20 33.40 -18.04
CA GLY A 41 -30.18 34.38 -16.95
C GLY A 41 -31.16 34.13 -15.79
N ARG A 42 -32.41 33.75 -16.09
CA ARG A 42 -33.41 33.44 -15.04
C ARG A 42 -33.05 32.19 -14.25
N ASP A 43 -32.74 31.10 -14.93
CA ASP A 43 -32.38 29.83 -14.30
C ASP A 43 -31.13 29.98 -13.46
N ARG A 44 -30.12 30.68 -14.00
CA ARG A 44 -28.91 31.02 -13.27
C ARG A 44 -29.21 31.77 -11.97
N LEU A 45 -30.08 32.79 -12.01
CA LEU A 45 -30.48 33.53 -10.82
C LEU A 45 -31.17 32.64 -9.78
N VAL A 46 -32.01 31.70 -10.23
CA VAL A 46 -32.65 30.72 -9.35
C VAL A 46 -31.60 29.85 -8.66
N VAL A 47 -30.66 29.28 -9.42
CA VAL A 47 -29.60 28.42 -8.85
C VAL A 47 -28.71 29.20 -7.89
N GLU A 48 -28.27 30.41 -8.26
CA GLU A 48 -27.47 31.28 -7.39
C GLU A 48 -28.25 31.70 -6.11
N THR A 49 -29.57 31.77 -6.18
CA THR A 49 -30.41 32.05 -5.00
C THR A 49 -30.47 30.84 -4.06
N PHE A 50 -30.73 29.64 -4.59
CA PHE A 50 -30.68 28.43 -3.77
C PHE A 50 -29.28 28.15 -3.20
N ASP A 51 -28.22 28.45 -3.97
CA ASP A 51 -26.84 28.30 -3.53
C ASP A 51 -26.45 29.26 -2.39
N ARG A 52 -27.06 30.45 -2.33
CA ARG A 52 -26.95 31.34 -1.17
C ARG A 52 -27.73 30.79 0.02
N LEU A 53 -28.96 30.31 -0.21
CA LEU A 53 -29.84 29.81 0.85
C LEU A 53 -29.33 28.55 1.54
N LYS A 54 -28.56 27.68 0.87
CA LYS A 54 -27.98 26.48 1.53
C LYS A 54 -26.99 26.79 2.68
N ALA A 55 -26.53 28.04 2.79
CA ALA A 55 -25.74 28.48 3.95
C ALA A 55 -26.62 28.60 5.21
N GLU A 56 -27.89 28.97 5.04
CA GLU A 56 -28.84 29.25 6.13
C GLU A 56 -29.81 28.07 6.39
N VAL A 57 -30.08 27.27 5.36
CA VAL A 57 -31.06 26.18 5.39
C VAL A 57 -30.35 24.82 5.25
N PRO A 58 -30.79 23.74 5.93
CA PRO A 58 -30.13 22.45 5.93
C PRO A 58 -30.40 21.60 4.68
N PHE A 59 -30.23 22.17 3.49
CA PHE A 59 -30.24 21.43 2.22
C PHE A 59 -28.95 21.68 1.43
N GLU A 60 -28.71 20.82 0.44
CA GLU A 60 -27.71 21.00 -0.61
C GLU A 60 -28.39 21.12 -1.98
N VAL A 61 -27.69 21.74 -2.92
CA VAL A 61 -28.21 22.10 -4.25
C VAL A 61 -27.40 21.42 -5.33
N PHE A 62 -28.10 20.75 -6.23
CA PHE A 62 -27.53 20.07 -7.39
C PHE A 62 -28.33 20.42 -8.65
N ILE A 63 -27.77 20.12 -9.81
CA ILE A 63 -28.48 20.20 -11.10
C ILE A 63 -28.75 18.77 -11.56
N ALA A 64 -29.98 18.48 -11.93
CA ALA A 64 -30.39 17.18 -12.46
C ALA A 64 -30.89 17.34 -13.90
N VAL A 65 -30.43 16.46 -14.79
CA VAL A 65 -31.00 16.27 -16.13
C VAL A 65 -31.94 15.08 -16.04
N ILE A 66 -33.21 15.34 -16.30
CA ILE A 66 -34.30 14.41 -16.02
C ILE A 66 -34.95 14.03 -17.34
N GLU A 67 -34.91 12.75 -17.63
CA GLU A 67 -35.54 12.15 -18.80
C GLU A 67 -36.88 11.54 -18.37
N LYS A 68 -37.92 11.85 -19.12
CA LYS A 68 -39.20 11.16 -18.98
C LYS A 68 -39.07 9.81 -19.67
N GLU A 69 -39.21 8.69 -18.94
CA GLU A 69 -39.24 7.37 -19.59
C GLU A 69 -40.49 7.31 -20.47
N ASP A 70 -40.30 7.39 -21.79
CA ASP A 70 -41.34 7.02 -22.74
C ASP A 70 -41.54 5.51 -22.63
N THR A 71 -42.51 5.10 -21.81
CA THR A 71 -43.00 3.71 -21.79
C THR A 71 -43.73 3.44 -23.09
N GLY A 72 -43.00 3.37 -24.21
CA GLY A 72 -43.50 3.13 -25.58
C GLY A 72 -44.10 1.74 -25.79
N ARG A 73 -44.51 1.06 -24.72
CA ARG A 73 -45.19 -0.23 -24.74
C ARG A 73 -46.54 -0.05 -24.07
N LYS A 74 -47.60 -0.33 -24.82
CA LYS A 74 -49.00 -0.47 -24.37
C LYS A 74 -49.16 -1.61 -23.34
N VAL A 75 -48.36 -1.63 -22.29
CA VAL A 75 -48.63 -2.44 -21.10
C VAL A 75 -49.61 -1.62 -20.30
N ALA A 76 -50.87 -2.01 -20.42
CA ALA A 76 -51.97 -1.38 -19.73
C ALA A 76 -51.67 -1.31 -18.22
N VAL A 77 -51.91 -0.13 -17.64
CA VAL A 77 -52.05 0.12 -16.20
C VAL A 77 -50.76 0.15 -15.37
N SER A 78 -49.84 1.06 -15.72
CA SER A 78 -49.02 1.74 -14.71
C SER A 78 -49.26 3.24 -14.86
N THR A 79 -50.04 3.82 -13.94
CA THR A 79 -50.62 5.17 -14.07
C THR A 79 -49.67 6.33 -13.77
N ASN A 80 -48.38 6.07 -13.48
CA ASN A 80 -47.44 7.15 -13.14
C ASN A 80 -46.28 7.17 -14.13
N PRO A 81 -46.00 8.30 -14.82
CA PRO A 81 -44.77 8.44 -15.59
C PRO A 81 -43.58 8.26 -14.65
N SER A 82 -42.67 7.35 -15.00
CA SER A 82 -41.36 7.25 -14.33
C SER A 82 -40.45 8.31 -14.91
N TYR A 83 -40.11 9.30 -14.10
CA TYR A 83 -39.01 10.22 -14.41
C TYR A 83 -37.70 9.56 -13.97
N LEU A 84 -36.65 9.78 -14.74
CA LEU A 84 -35.29 9.30 -14.44
C LEU A 84 -34.33 10.49 -14.50
N ALA A 85 -33.72 10.85 -13.38
CA ALA A 85 -32.58 11.75 -13.35
C ALA A 85 -31.38 11.02 -13.96
N ARG A 86 -31.22 11.16 -15.28
CA ARG A 86 -30.15 10.56 -16.07
C ARG A 86 -28.79 10.96 -15.56
N SER A 87 -28.64 12.22 -15.16
CA SER A 87 -27.38 12.75 -14.62
C SER A 87 -27.66 13.78 -13.53
N ILE A 88 -26.89 13.71 -12.45
CA ILE A 88 -26.83 14.73 -11.39
C ILE A 88 -25.44 15.35 -11.41
N PHE A 89 -25.40 16.67 -11.38
CA PHE A 89 -24.19 17.48 -11.38
C PHE A 89 -24.12 18.35 -10.13
N ASP A 90 -22.91 18.58 -9.65
CA ASP A 90 -22.66 19.71 -8.77
C ASP A 90 -22.77 21.04 -9.54
N LEU A 91 -22.72 22.16 -8.82
CA LEU A 91 -22.81 23.49 -9.43
C LEU A 91 -21.59 23.87 -10.31
N GLN A 92 -20.52 23.07 -10.26
CA GLN A 92 -19.32 23.22 -11.09
C GLN A 92 -19.38 22.35 -12.35
N GLY A 93 -20.42 21.51 -12.50
CA GLY A 93 -20.62 20.62 -13.64
C GLY A 93 -19.96 19.25 -13.51
N HIS A 94 -19.50 18.88 -12.32
CA HIS A 94 -19.01 17.52 -12.06
C HIS A 94 -20.20 16.58 -11.88
N SER A 95 -20.25 15.51 -12.68
CA SER A 95 -21.26 14.47 -12.53
C SER A 95 -21.04 13.68 -11.24
N LEU A 96 -22.05 13.60 -10.38
CA LEU A 96 -22.00 12.91 -9.10
C LEU A 96 -22.69 11.55 -9.11
N ALA A 97 -23.85 11.48 -9.77
CA ALA A 97 -24.67 10.27 -9.86
C ALA A 97 -25.45 10.25 -11.18
N CYS A 98 -25.95 9.08 -11.57
CA CYS A 98 -26.75 8.89 -12.77
C CYS A 98 -27.88 7.88 -12.54
N ASP A 99 -28.85 7.87 -13.45
CA ASP A 99 -29.95 6.90 -13.55
C ASP A 99 -30.80 6.78 -12.26
N LEU A 100 -31.21 7.93 -11.73
CA LEU A 100 -31.94 8.03 -10.47
C LEU A 100 -33.44 8.15 -10.66
N PRO A 101 -34.27 7.25 -10.09
CA PRO A 101 -35.71 7.38 -10.22
C PRO A 101 -36.20 8.65 -9.52
N VAL A 102 -36.98 9.44 -10.24
CA VAL A 102 -37.60 10.68 -9.76
C VAL A 102 -39.10 10.46 -9.62
N GLU A 103 -39.64 10.78 -8.46
CA GLU A 103 -41.07 10.71 -8.21
C GLU A 103 -41.72 12.05 -8.59
N GLU A 104 -42.80 12.01 -9.38
CA GLU A 104 -43.50 13.22 -9.85
C GLU A 104 -44.02 14.10 -8.70
N ARG A 105 -44.37 13.49 -7.55
CA ARG A 105 -44.81 14.23 -6.35
C ARG A 105 -43.74 15.16 -5.76
N ASN A 106 -42.47 14.92 -6.10
CA ASN A 106 -41.34 15.73 -5.64
C ASN A 106 -41.06 16.90 -6.58
N TRP A 107 -41.88 17.08 -7.62
CA TRP A 107 -41.68 18.10 -8.64
C TRP A 107 -42.45 19.39 -8.33
N VAL A 108 -41.74 20.51 -8.36
CA VAL A 108 -42.31 21.86 -8.32
C VAL A 108 -42.29 22.41 -9.73
N HIS A 109 -43.43 22.33 -10.41
CA HIS A 109 -43.57 22.86 -11.76
C HIS A 109 -43.65 24.40 -11.71
N THR A 110 -42.79 25.05 -12.47
CA THR A 110 -42.88 26.49 -12.77
C THR A 110 -43.53 26.75 -14.13
N ARG A 111 -44.37 25.83 -14.62
CA ARG A 111 -45.09 25.97 -15.90
C ARG A 111 -45.94 27.24 -15.89
N ARG A 112 -45.37 28.33 -16.39
CA ARG A 112 -46.08 29.52 -16.83
C ARG A 112 -46.26 29.40 -18.33
N GLY A 113 -47.46 29.03 -18.77
CA GLY A 113 -47.87 29.25 -20.15
C GLY A 113 -48.52 28.05 -20.82
N THR A 114 -49.75 28.27 -21.26
CA THR A 114 -50.68 27.43 -22.01
C THR A 114 -50.24 27.12 -23.45
N SER A 115 -48.96 26.85 -23.69
CA SER A 115 -48.48 26.47 -25.02
C SER A 115 -48.85 25.01 -25.30
N THR A 116 -50.03 24.80 -25.90
CA THR A 116 -50.53 23.56 -26.49
C THR A 116 -49.78 23.14 -27.76
N GLN A 117 -48.52 23.56 -27.93
CA GLN A 117 -47.70 23.07 -29.04
C GLN A 117 -47.09 21.72 -28.68
N ALA A 118 -47.56 20.70 -29.42
CA ALA A 118 -47.02 19.36 -29.48
C ALA A 118 -45.50 19.39 -29.72
N ARG A 119 -44.73 19.36 -28.62
CA ARG A 119 -43.27 19.19 -28.66
C ARG A 119 -42.95 17.71 -28.71
N SER A 120 -42.12 17.36 -29.69
CA SER A 120 -41.70 16.02 -30.08
C SER A 120 -40.94 15.24 -28.99
N CYS A 121 -41.08 13.91 -29.08
CA CYS A 121 -40.71 12.81 -28.18
C CYS A 121 -39.23 12.63 -27.76
N SER A 122 -38.58 13.65 -27.18
CA SER A 122 -37.48 13.41 -26.26
C SER A 122 -37.42 14.53 -25.22
N MET A 123 -38.31 14.48 -24.23
CA MET A 123 -38.39 15.51 -23.20
C MET A 123 -37.36 15.21 -22.09
N THR A 124 -36.12 15.63 -22.33
CA THR A 124 -35.19 15.91 -21.24
C THR A 124 -35.53 17.29 -20.65
N GLU A 125 -35.70 17.33 -19.34
CA GLU A 125 -35.94 18.54 -18.57
C GLU A 125 -34.76 18.75 -17.61
N THR A 126 -34.32 20.00 -17.46
CA THR A 126 -33.32 20.36 -16.46
C THR A 126 -34.03 20.80 -15.18
N ALA A 127 -33.56 20.38 -14.02
CA ALA A 127 -34.11 20.79 -12.73
C ALA A 127 -33.00 21.11 -11.72
N VAL A 128 -33.31 22.03 -10.82
CA VAL A 128 -32.55 22.18 -9.57
C VAL A 128 -33.06 21.14 -8.60
N MET A 129 -32.15 20.38 -8.03
CA MET A 129 -32.43 19.36 -7.04
C MET A 129 -32.02 19.85 -5.67
N LEU A 130 -32.99 19.91 -4.76
CA LEU A 130 -32.81 20.30 -3.36
C LEU A 130 -32.88 19.04 -2.50
N ILE A 131 -31.78 18.73 -1.82
CA ILE A 131 -31.66 17.52 -0.99
C ILE A 131 -31.43 17.92 0.46
N PRO A 132 -32.25 17.46 1.42
CA PRO A 132 -31.95 17.62 2.84
C PRO A 132 -30.57 17.06 3.19
N ARG A 133 -29.77 17.81 3.94
CA ARG A 133 -28.37 17.48 4.20
C ARG A 133 -28.19 16.17 4.97
N ASP A 134 -29.12 15.89 5.88
CA ASP A 134 -29.20 14.66 6.68
C ASP A 134 -29.58 13.43 5.83
N GLY A 135 -30.37 13.62 4.77
CA GLY A 135 -30.77 12.58 3.82
C GLY A 135 -29.80 12.39 2.65
N MET A 136 -28.93 13.36 2.37
CA MET A 136 -28.09 13.39 1.18
C MET A 136 -27.25 12.12 0.98
N ILE A 137 -26.57 11.64 2.02
CA ILE A 137 -25.74 10.43 1.92
C ILE A 137 -26.59 9.19 1.69
N GLY A 138 -27.74 9.09 2.37
CA GLY A 138 -28.67 7.98 2.17
C GLY A 138 -29.19 7.95 0.74
N PHE A 139 -29.55 9.10 0.21
CA PHE A 139 -29.97 9.23 -1.17
C PHE A 139 -28.84 8.85 -2.13
N LEU A 140 -27.66 9.48 -2.04
CA LEU A 140 -26.56 9.26 -2.98
C LEU A 140 -26.03 7.82 -2.96
N LEU A 141 -26.03 7.16 -1.79
CA LEU A 141 -25.66 5.74 -1.69
C LEU A 141 -26.75 4.80 -2.20
N GLN A 142 -28.04 5.15 -2.08
CA GLN A 142 -29.12 4.38 -2.70
C GLN A 142 -28.99 4.31 -4.22
N CYS A 143 -28.33 5.30 -4.85
CA CYS A 143 -28.04 5.29 -6.29
C CYS A 143 -26.98 4.24 -6.65
N GLU A 144 -25.92 4.16 -5.84
CA GLU A 144 -24.70 3.45 -6.21
C GLU A 144 -24.69 1.97 -5.78
N ILE A 145 -25.28 1.65 -4.63
CA ILE A 145 -25.20 0.29 -4.04
C ILE A 145 -25.94 -0.78 -4.88
N PRO A 146 -27.16 -0.54 -5.39
CA PRO A 146 -27.86 -1.53 -6.21
C PRO A 146 -27.18 -1.80 -7.56
N LEU A 147 -26.48 -0.79 -8.12
CA LEU A 147 -25.74 -0.91 -9.37
C LEU A 147 -24.48 -1.76 -9.19
N ALA A 148 -23.75 -1.56 -8.09
CA ALA A 148 -22.56 -2.35 -7.74
C ALA A 148 -22.85 -3.85 -7.52
N GLN A 149 -24.06 -4.20 -7.08
CA GLN A 149 -24.47 -5.59 -6.87
C GLN A 149 -24.95 -6.29 -8.15
N SER A 150 -25.21 -5.55 -9.23
CA SER A 150 -25.55 -6.16 -10.51
C SER A 150 -24.26 -6.51 -11.27
N ALA A 151 -24.04 -7.80 -11.53
CA ALA A 151 -22.84 -8.33 -12.20
C ALA A 151 -22.54 -7.73 -13.59
N ARG A 152 -23.45 -6.90 -14.14
CA ARG A 152 -23.29 -6.20 -15.43
C ARG A 152 -22.78 -4.76 -15.30
N TYR A 153 -22.72 -4.19 -14.09
CA TYR A 153 -22.27 -2.81 -13.84
C TYR A 153 -20.95 -2.72 -13.05
N CYS A 154 -20.29 -3.86 -12.76
CA CYS A 154 -19.03 -3.97 -12.00
C CYS A 154 -17.82 -3.18 -12.56
N SER A 155 -17.93 -2.47 -13.69
CA SER A 155 -16.82 -1.68 -14.25
C SER A 155 -16.89 -0.18 -13.94
N ARG A 156 -17.96 0.31 -13.28
CA ARG A 156 -18.10 1.73 -12.92
C ARG A 156 -18.28 1.90 -11.42
N THR A 157 -17.23 1.63 -10.64
CA THR A 157 -17.07 2.11 -9.24
C THR A 157 -16.93 3.65 -9.15
N THR A 158 -17.21 4.37 -10.24
CA THR A 158 -16.95 5.80 -10.39
C THR A 158 -17.83 6.67 -9.52
N GLY A 159 -19.07 6.27 -9.20
CA GLY A 159 -19.98 7.15 -8.49
C GLY A 159 -19.59 7.37 -7.03
N VAL A 160 -19.33 6.30 -6.28
CA VAL A 160 -18.80 6.43 -4.90
C VAL A 160 -17.48 7.21 -4.88
N GLN A 161 -16.57 6.95 -5.82
CA GLN A 161 -15.33 7.69 -5.95
C GLN A 161 -15.59 9.19 -6.19
N ARG A 162 -16.45 9.56 -7.13
CA ARG A 162 -16.83 10.94 -7.43
C ARG A 162 -17.46 11.64 -6.23
N LEU A 163 -18.24 10.91 -5.42
CA LEU A 163 -18.80 11.44 -4.18
C LEU A 163 -17.68 11.75 -3.17
N ILE A 164 -16.73 10.83 -2.98
CA ILE A 164 -15.57 11.07 -2.12
C ILE A 164 -14.79 12.29 -2.60
N GLU A 165 -14.49 12.38 -3.90
CA GLU A 165 -13.78 13.51 -4.51
C GLU A 165 -14.54 14.83 -4.33
N TYR A 166 -15.86 14.82 -4.54
CA TYR A 166 -16.73 15.98 -4.32
C TYR A 166 -16.65 16.47 -2.87
N PHE A 167 -16.89 15.59 -1.90
CA PHE A 167 -16.85 16.00 -0.49
C PHE A 167 -15.45 16.42 -0.07
N ALA A 168 -14.41 15.68 -0.48
CA ALA A 168 -13.03 16.01 -0.21
C ALA A 168 -12.69 17.43 -0.72
N ALA A 169 -13.09 17.76 -1.95
CA ALA A 169 -12.88 19.08 -2.52
C ALA A 169 -13.66 20.19 -1.81
N LYS A 170 -14.83 19.88 -1.21
CA LYS A 170 -15.65 20.89 -0.51
C LYS A 170 -15.26 21.06 0.96
N ILE A 171 -14.80 20.03 1.67
CA ILE A 171 -14.44 20.15 3.09
C ILE A 171 -13.09 20.84 3.33
N THR A 172 -12.25 20.91 2.29
CA THR A 172 -11.00 21.69 2.33
C THR A 172 -11.28 23.19 2.43
N ASP A 173 -12.37 23.67 1.81
CA ASP A 173 -12.88 25.03 1.96
C ASP A 173 -13.48 25.26 3.36
N PRO A 174 -12.92 26.18 4.17
CA PRO A 174 -13.42 26.46 5.52
C PRO A 174 -14.92 26.82 5.59
N GLN A 175 -15.47 27.48 4.56
CA GLN A 175 -16.88 27.88 4.55
C GLN A 175 -17.82 26.68 4.45
N ASN A 176 -17.41 25.66 3.70
CA ASN A 176 -18.19 24.46 3.47
C ASN A 176 -17.87 23.35 4.48
N ARG A 177 -16.69 23.38 5.10
CA ARG A 177 -16.21 22.38 6.06
C ARG A 177 -17.20 22.09 7.18
N ALA A 178 -17.58 23.10 7.96
CA ALA A 178 -18.47 22.93 9.12
C ALA A 178 -19.81 22.29 8.72
N ARG A 179 -20.26 22.56 7.49
CA ARG A 179 -21.52 22.11 6.96
C ARG A 179 -21.46 20.68 6.42
N LEU A 180 -20.43 20.35 5.64
CA LEU A 180 -20.36 19.11 4.85
C LEU A 180 -19.53 18.01 5.50
N LEU A 181 -18.64 18.34 6.43
CA LEU A 181 -17.81 17.35 7.13
C LEU A 181 -18.64 16.27 7.86
N PRO A 182 -19.76 16.58 8.55
CA PRO A 182 -20.61 15.55 9.14
C PRO A 182 -21.18 14.57 8.11
N ALA A 183 -21.63 15.07 6.96
CA ALA A 183 -22.13 14.24 5.87
C ALA A 183 -21.00 13.39 5.27
N PHE A 184 -19.81 13.94 5.10
CA PHE A 184 -18.64 13.20 4.63
C PHE A 184 -18.25 12.05 5.58
N LYS A 185 -18.25 12.30 6.90
CA LYS A 185 -18.02 11.26 7.91
C LYS A 185 -19.07 10.16 7.84
N GLN A 186 -20.34 10.55 7.67
CA GLN A 186 -21.45 9.61 7.53
C GLN A 186 -21.30 8.75 6.28
N LEU A 187 -20.89 9.34 5.15
CA LEU A 187 -20.58 8.63 3.91
C LEU A 187 -19.50 7.58 4.15
N CYS A 188 -18.34 7.99 4.67
CA CYS A 188 -17.22 7.09 4.96
C CYS A 188 -17.66 5.96 5.91
N THR A 189 -18.37 6.29 6.99
CA THR A 189 -18.85 5.31 7.97
C THR A 189 -19.82 4.29 7.35
N ARG A 190 -20.70 4.73 6.44
CA ARG A 190 -21.60 3.82 5.71
C ARG A 190 -20.83 2.94 4.75
N LEU A 191 -19.85 3.48 4.03
CA LEU A 191 -18.97 2.70 3.15
C LEU A 191 -18.23 1.60 3.93
N TRP A 192 -17.72 1.90 5.13
CA TRP A 192 -17.07 0.92 6.00
C TRP A 192 -17.99 -0.22 6.42
N LYS A 193 -19.30 0.03 6.52
CA LYS A 193 -20.31 -0.98 6.88
C LYS A 193 -20.74 -1.86 5.71
N LEU A 194 -20.36 -1.54 4.46
CA LEU A 194 -20.73 -2.34 3.29
C LEU A 194 -20.00 -3.70 3.19
N GLY A 195 -19.09 -4.01 4.12
CA GLY A 195 -18.50 -5.35 4.30
C GLY A 195 -16.99 -5.30 4.52
N GLU A 196 -16.44 -6.13 5.41
CA GLU A 196 -15.02 -6.11 5.81
C GLU A 196 -14.07 -6.40 4.63
N ASP A 197 -14.45 -7.28 3.70
CA ASP A 197 -13.62 -7.64 2.54
C ASP A 197 -13.85 -6.73 1.31
N SER A 198 -14.92 -5.93 1.31
CA SER A 198 -15.42 -5.22 0.10
C SER A 198 -15.43 -3.70 0.25
N SER A 199 -15.43 -3.18 1.48
CA SER A 199 -15.73 -1.77 1.78
C SER A 199 -14.80 -0.77 1.12
N PHE A 200 -13.54 -1.14 0.89
CA PHE A 200 -12.55 -0.28 0.20
C PHE A 200 -12.01 -0.86 -1.09
N ALA A 201 -12.32 -2.12 -1.42
CA ALA A 201 -12.02 -2.64 -2.75
C ALA A 201 -12.72 -1.84 -3.86
N VAL A 202 -13.77 -1.07 -3.50
CA VAL A 202 -14.50 -0.17 -4.40
C VAL A 202 -13.75 1.13 -4.66
N LEU A 203 -12.91 1.62 -3.74
CA LEU A 203 -12.19 2.87 -3.90
C LEU A 203 -10.82 2.62 -4.55
N SER A 204 -10.43 3.50 -5.46
CA SER A 204 -9.06 3.55 -5.98
C SER A 204 -8.10 4.10 -4.93
N ASP A 205 -6.80 3.78 -5.07
CA ASP A 205 -5.75 4.34 -4.23
C ASP A 205 -5.76 5.88 -4.26
N ASP A 206 -6.02 6.49 -5.42
CA ASP A 206 -6.15 7.94 -5.60
C ASP A 206 -7.33 8.53 -4.81
N ALA A 207 -8.47 7.83 -4.78
CA ALA A 207 -9.64 8.26 -4.02
C ALA A 207 -9.39 8.18 -2.51
N ILE A 208 -8.72 7.12 -2.06
CA ILE A 208 -8.31 6.94 -0.66
C ILE A 208 -7.33 8.04 -0.26
N GLU A 209 -6.34 8.32 -1.10
CA GLU A 209 -5.38 9.41 -0.88
C GLU A 209 -6.11 10.76 -0.76
N THR A 210 -7.02 11.05 -1.70
CA THR A 210 -7.81 12.29 -1.72
C THR A 210 -8.65 12.45 -0.46
N LEU A 211 -9.29 11.37 0.01
CA LEU A 211 -10.03 11.33 1.27
C LEU A 211 -9.13 11.68 2.45
N LEU A 212 -7.99 11.00 2.58
CA LEU A 212 -7.09 11.18 3.73
C LEU A 212 -6.46 12.57 3.76
N LYS A 213 -6.05 13.09 2.59
CA LYS A 213 -5.57 14.48 2.44
C LYS A 213 -6.64 15.47 2.87
N ALA A 214 -7.89 15.29 2.42
CA ALA A 214 -8.96 16.20 2.78
C ALA A 214 -9.27 16.20 4.28
N LEU A 215 -9.19 15.05 4.96
CA LEU A 215 -9.34 14.99 6.43
C LEU A 215 -8.21 15.73 7.16
N LEU A 216 -6.97 15.59 6.69
CA LEU A 216 -5.82 16.30 7.25
C LEU A 216 -5.93 17.80 7.04
N THR A 217 -6.29 18.26 5.83
CA THR A 217 -6.54 19.68 5.53
C THR A 217 -7.74 20.22 6.31
N ALA A 218 -8.75 19.37 6.57
CA ALA A 218 -9.89 19.71 7.40
C ALA A 218 -9.56 19.79 8.91
N GLN A 219 -8.37 19.34 9.30
CA GLN A 219 -7.90 19.22 10.69
C GLN A 219 -8.76 18.30 11.55
N ASP A 220 -9.28 17.23 10.94
CA ASP A 220 -10.15 16.26 11.62
C ASP A 220 -9.36 15.02 12.06
N TRP A 221 -8.49 15.22 13.06
CA TRP A 221 -7.47 14.24 13.47
C TRP A 221 -8.08 12.92 13.96
N ASP A 222 -9.14 12.99 14.77
CA ASP A 222 -9.82 11.82 15.32
C ASP A 222 -10.44 10.97 14.21
N PHE A 223 -11.02 11.60 13.19
CA PHE A 223 -11.62 10.86 12.08
C PHE A 223 -10.57 10.37 11.07
N PHE A 224 -9.47 11.11 10.89
CA PHE A 224 -8.32 10.64 10.14
C PHE A 224 -7.73 9.35 10.74
N GLU A 225 -7.53 9.30 12.05
CA GLU A 225 -7.08 8.10 12.76
C GLU A 225 -8.05 6.93 12.50
N GLN A 226 -9.36 7.15 12.68
CA GLN A 226 -10.37 6.13 12.42
C GLN A 226 -10.34 5.64 10.97
N ALA A 227 -10.23 6.55 10.01
CA ALA A 227 -10.17 6.21 8.59
C ALA A 227 -8.95 5.34 8.27
N VAL A 228 -7.78 5.71 8.78
CA VAL A 228 -6.55 4.92 8.62
C VAL A 228 -6.68 3.52 9.21
N VAL A 229 -7.22 3.40 10.44
CA VAL A 229 -7.42 2.09 11.09
C VAL A 229 -8.37 1.23 10.25
N LYS A 230 -9.43 1.81 9.69
CA LYS A 230 -10.40 1.09 8.85
C LYS A 230 -9.81 0.70 7.50
N LEU A 231 -8.99 1.55 6.89
CA LEU A 231 -8.32 1.28 5.62
C LEU A 231 -7.23 0.21 5.75
N GLY A 232 -6.55 0.15 6.90
CA GLY A 232 -5.57 -0.88 7.16
C GLY A 232 -4.40 -0.86 6.15
N LYS A 233 -4.22 -1.98 5.45
CA LYS A 233 -3.21 -2.15 4.40
C LYS A 233 -3.49 -1.36 3.10
N HIS A 234 -4.68 -0.79 2.95
CA HIS A 234 -5.09 -0.06 1.74
C HIS A 234 -4.67 1.42 1.74
N VAL A 235 -3.93 1.88 2.75
CA VAL A 235 -3.42 3.25 2.78
C VAL A 235 -2.31 3.41 1.72
N PRO A 236 -2.41 4.40 0.79
CA PRO A 236 -1.45 4.62 -0.28
C PRO A 236 -0.17 5.30 0.24
N LEU A 237 0.68 4.53 0.91
CA LEU A 237 1.86 5.05 1.61
C LEU A 237 2.84 5.81 0.69
N THR A 238 2.98 5.35 -0.55
CA THR A 238 4.00 5.85 -1.50
C THR A 238 3.76 7.29 -1.93
N THR A 239 2.52 7.75 -1.87
CA THR A 239 2.11 9.10 -2.27
C THR A 239 1.68 9.93 -1.07
N LEU A 240 0.96 9.32 -0.11
CA LEU A 240 0.47 10.02 1.08
C LEU A 240 1.59 10.45 2.04
N LEU A 241 2.51 9.55 2.41
CA LEU A 241 3.54 9.89 3.40
C LEU A 241 4.49 11.00 2.92
N PRO A 242 5.01 10.98 1.67
CA PRO A 242 5.81 12.09 1.18
C PRO A 242 5.06 13.42 1.20
N TRP A 243 3.75 13.41 0.90
CA TRP A 243 2.93 14.61 0.99
C TRP A 243 2.77 15.09 2.45
N ILE A 244 2.47 14.20 3.40
CA ILE A 244 2.38 14.57 4.83
C ILE A 244 3.70 15.17 5.32
N VAL A 245 4.83 14.57 4.96
CA VAL A 245 6.15 15.08 5.32
C VAL A 245 6.36 16.49 4.78
N ALA A 246 6.02 16.73 3.52
CA ALA A 246 6.14 18.05 2.91
C ALA A 246 5.24 19.10 3.60
N GLU A 247 4.00 18.74 3.98
CA GLU A 247 3.09 19.63 4.71
C GLU A 247 3.61 19.96 6.12
N VAL A 248 4.22 18.99 6.81
CA VAL A 248 4.85 19.21 8.12
C VAL A 248 6.10 20.11 7.98
N GLU A 249 6.96 19.84 7.00
CA GLU A 249 8.15 20.65 6.71
C GLU A 249 7.76 22.09 6.33
N GLY A 250 6.64 22.27 5.62
CA GLY A 250 6.07 23.58 5.27
C GLY A 250 5.32 24.27 6.41
N GLY A 251 5.15 23.64 7.56
CA GLY A 251 4.39 24.17 8.70
C GLY A 251 2.87 24.17 8.52
N GLY A 252 2.34 23.49 7.50
CA GLY A 252 0.90 23.30 7.28
C GLY A 252 0.26 22.30 8.25
N LEU A 253 1.06 21.36 8.77
CA LEU A 253 0.64 20.37 9.75
C LEU A 253 1.62 20.30 10.93
N ALA A 254 1.11 20.24 12.16
CA ALA A 254 1.93 19.96 13.34
C ALA A 254 2.03 18.46 13.58
N VAL A 255 3.23 17.95 13.86
CA VAL A 255 3.48 16.51 14.12
C VAL A 255 2.60 16.01 15.26
N ARG A 256 2.50 16.77 16.34
CA ARG A 256 1.67 16.45 17.51
C ARG A 256 0.20 16.16 17.16
N ASP A 257 -0.37 16.91 16.22
CA ASP A 257 -1.80 16.78 15.88
C ASP A 257 -2.08 15.51 15.08
N ILE A 258 -1.13 15.09 14.25
CA ILE A 258 -1.26 13.92 13.38
C ILE A 258 -0.57 12.66 13.92
N GLU A 259 0.09 12.75 15.09
CA GLU A 259 0.92 11.69 15.66
C GLU A 259 0.16 10.36 15.78
N LYS A 260 -1.05 10.40 16.33
CA LYS A 260 -1.88 9.20 16.51
C LYS A 260 -2.26 8.56 15.18
N GLY A 261 -2.61 9.37 14.18
CA GLY A 261 -2.92 8.89 12.85
C GLY A 261 -1.70 8.28 12.15
N LEU A 262 -0.51 8.89 12.27
CA LEU A 262 0.74 8.34 11.75
C LEU A 262 1.14 7.03 12.43
N LEU A 263 0.95 6.95 13.75
CA LEU A 263 1.09 5.69 14.49
C LEU A 263 0.12 4.65 13.97
N ALA A 264 -1.15 5.00 13.81
CA ALA A 264 -2.15 4.10 13.25
C ALA A 264 -1.76 3.61 11.85
N ILE A 265 -1.20 4.46 10.98
CA ILE A 265 -0.70 4.05 9.65
C ILE A 265 0.39 2.97 9.81
N GLY A 266 1.37 3.22 10.67
CA GLY A 266 2.43 2.25 10.93
C GLY A 266 1.91 0.92 11.48
N LEU A 267 0.96 0.99 12.41
CA LEU A 267 0.46 -0.17 13.16
C LEU A 267 -0.66 -0.94 12.46
N ALA A 268 -1.36 -0.30 11.53
CA ALA A 268 -2.45 -0.86 10.73
C ALA A 268 -2.05 -2.12 9.97
N SER A 269 -0.78 -2.22 9.58
CA SER A 269 -0.24 -3.41 8.94
C SER A 269 0.43 -4.35 9.94
N SER A 270 0.04 -5.61 9.89
CA SER A 270 0.76 -6.71 10.54
C SER A 270 1.97 -7.18 9.72
N ASN A 271 2.54 -6.33 8.86
CA ASN A 271 3.72 -6.67 8.08
C ASN A 271 4.88 -5.76 8.50
N LEU A 272 5.94 -6.37 9.04
CA LEU A 272 7.16 -5.68 9.46
C LEU A 272 7.76 -4.82 8.34
N SER A 273 7.72 -5.27 7.08
CA SER A 273 8.21 -4.49 5.94
C SER A 273 7.47 -3.18 5.77
N HIS A 274 6.14 -3.22 5.95
CA HIS A 274 5.29 -2.04 5.87
C HIS A 274 5.64 -1.05 6.99
N ARG A 275 5.73 -1.53 8.23
CA ARG A 275 6.15 -0.72 9.40
C ARG A 275 7.51 -0.05 9.17
N CYS A 276 8.49 -0.82 8.68
CA CYS A 276 9.81 -0.31 8.36
C CYS A 276 9.80 0.73 7.23
N ASN A 277 8.92 0.60 6.24
CA ASN A 277 8.78 1.60 5.19
C ASN A 277 8.15 2.89 5.72
N VAL A 278 7.09 2.80 6.53
CA VAL A 278 6.47 3.95 7.19
C VAL A 278 7.51 4.68 8.05
N ALA A 279 8.22 3.97 8.92
CA ALA A 279 9.27 4.55 9.75
C ALA A 279 10.38 5.20 8.92
N ARG A 280 10.78 4.60 7.79
CA ARG A 280 11.80 5.17 6.89
C ARG A 280 11.34 6.47 6.26
N GLU A 281 10.12 6.55 5.74
CA GLU A 281 9.60 7.79 5.15
C GLU A 281 9.50 8.89 6.21
N LEU A 282 9.07 8.52 7.43
CA LEU A 282 8.97 9.46 8.55
C LEU A 282 10.32 9.86 9.17
N LEU A 283 11.45 9.21 8.80
CA LEU A 283 12.78 9.62 9.28
C LEU A 283 13.09 11.09 8.96
N ARG A 284 12.50 11.64 7.89
CA ARG A 284 12.64 13.05 7.53
C ARG A 284 12.09 13.99 8.60
N LEU A 285 11.02 13.59 9.28
CA LEU A 285 10.43 14.34 10.39
C LEU A 285 11.35 14.43 11.61
N ARG A 286 12.40 13.60 11.70
CA ARG A 286 13.39 13.69 12.78
C ARG A 286 14.09 15.05 12.81
N ALA A 287 14.30 15.67 11.64
CA ALA A 287 14.94 16.98 11.55
C ALA A 287 14.07 18.10 12.17
N MET A 288 12.79 17.84 12.40
CA MET A 288 11.80 18.82 12.85
C MET A 288 11.69 18.92 14.39
N GLY A 289 12.47 18.15 15.16
CA GLY A 289 12.57 18.29 16.61
C GLY A 289 12.26 17.02 17.41
N SER A 290 12.04 17.19 18.72
CA SER A 290 11.83 16.09 19.67
C SER A 290 10.56 15.30 19.42
N GLU A 291 9.50 15.94 18.91
CA GLU A 291 8.21 15.29 18.64
C GLU A 291 8.32 14.24 17.52
N GLY A 292 8.94 14.60 16.40
CA GLY A 292 9.19 13.67 15.29
C GLY A 292 10.11 12.52 15.72
N GLN A 293 11.11 12.82 16.56
CA GLN A 293 11.97 11.78 17.11
C GLN A 293 11.18 10.80 17.99
N GLU A 294 10.30 11.29 18.86
CA GLU A 294 9.51 10.43 19.75
C GLU A 294 8.50 9.56 19.01
N LEU A 295 7.81 10.13 18.01
CA LEU A 295 6.96 9.37 17.09
C LEU A 295 7.72 8.21 16.44
N LEU A 296 8.92 8.49 15.93
CA LEU A 296 9.78 7.47 15.33
C LEU A 296 10.20 6.41 16.33
N ARG A 297 10.56 6.79 17.57
CA ARG A 297 10.90 5.83 18.63
C ARG A 297 9.74 4.88 18.87
N ARG A 298 8.53 5.41 19.07
CA ARG A 298 7.30 4.62 19.30
C ARG A 298 7.01 3.65 18.14
N LEU A 299 7.15 4.12 16.89
CA LEU A 299 6.97 3.28 15.70
C LEU A 299 7.99 2.14 15.63
N VAL A 300 9.27 2.43 15.86
CA VAL A 300 10.34 1.42 15.80
C VAL A 300 10.24 0.44 16.96
N SER A 301 9.92 0.89 18.18
CA SER A 301 9.67 0.02 19.33
C SER A 301 8.49 -0.91 19.08
N SER A 302 7.39 -0.42 18.53
CA SER A 302 6.26 -1.30 18.19
C SER A 302 6.57 -2.25 17.03
N ALA A 303 7.42 -1.85 16.08
CA ALA A 303 7.93 -2.75 15.06
C ALA A 303 8.74 -3.89 15.70
N LEU A 304 9.61 -3.59 16.67
CA LEU A 304 10.36 -4.59 17.45
C LEU A 304 9.43 -5.56 18.17
N GLU A 305 8.46 -5.07 18.95
CA GLU A 305 7.51 -5.93 19.67
C GLU A 305 6.76 -6.92 18.76
N SER A 306 6.55 -6.57 17.50
CA SER A 306 5.83 -7.39 16.52
C SER A 306 6.68 -8.43 15.77
N VAL A 307 8.01 -8.40 15.90
CA VAL A 307 8.92 -9.30 15.15
C VAL A 307 8.58 -10.77 15.39
N GLY A 308 8.13 -11.12 16.61
CA GLY A 308 7.85 -12.50 17.00
C GLY A 308 6.54 -13.09 16.48
N SER A 309 5.62 -12.25 15.98
CA SER A 309 4.27 -12.71 15.58
C SER A 309 4.11 -12.89 14.07
N GLN A 310 5.15 -12.65 13.27
CA GLN A 310 5.02 -12.50 11.81
C GLN A 310 6.08 -13.30 11.04
N SER A 311 5.73 -13.70 9.81
CA SER A 311 6.70 -14.23 8.84
C SER A 311 7.51 -13.07 8.24
N ALA A 312 8.66 -12.78 8.83
CA ALA A 312 9.56 -11.72 8.35
C ALA A 312 10.63 -12.25 7.38
N THR A 313 11.01 -11.43 6.41
CA THR A 313 12.03 -11.74 5.40
C THR A 313 13.43 -11.24 5.82
N ALA A 314 14.47 -11.64 5.08
CA ALA A 314 15.82 -11.10 5.26
C ALA A 314 15.90 -9.59 4.99
N GLN A 315 15.12 -9.09 4.02
CA GLN A 315 15.08 -7.65 3.75
C GLN A 315 14.50 -6.87 4.93
N ASP A 316 13.51 -7.43 5.63
CA ASP A 316 12.90 -6.81 6.80
C ASP A 316 13.89 -6.75 7.96
N GLY A 317 14.64 -7.83 8.19
CA GLY A 317 15.68 -7.88 9.22
C GLY A 317 16.77 -6.83 9.01
N ARG A 318 17.23 -6.67 7.76
CA ARG A 318 18.22 -5.64 7.42
C ARG A 318 17.68 -4.23 7.65
N ARG A 319 16.47 -3.95 7.16
CA ARG A 319 15.82 -2.64 7.32
C ARG A 319 15.58 -2.29 8.79
N LEU A 320 15.23 -3.29 9.60
CA LEU A 320 15.01 -3.11 11.04
C LEU A 320 16.30 -2.71 11.76
N VAL A 321 17.43 -3.35 11.45
CA VAL A 321 18.73 -2.96 12.01
C VAL A 321 19.09 -1.52 11.66
N GLU A 322 18.94 -1.14 10.39
CA GLU A 322 19.18 0.24 9.94
C GLU A 322 18.30 1.24 10.73
N LEU A 323 17.00 0.95 10.90
CA LEU A 323 16.08 1.82 11.64
C LEU A 323 16.37 1.89 13.14
N VAL A 324 16.60 0.75 13.81
CA VAL A 324 16.90 0.71 15.25
C VAL A 324 18.17 1.50 15.55
N CYS A 325 19.23 1.28 14.76
CA CYS A 325 20.48 2.00 14.92
C CYS A 325 20.29 3.52 14.76
N VAL A 326 19.52 3.94 13.75
CA VAL A 326 19.31 5.35 13.45
C VAL A 326 18.42 6.02 14.50
N VAL A 327 17.33 5.37 14.91
CA VAL A 327 16.27 5.98 15.72
C VAL A 327 16.48 5.79 17.21
N LEU A 328 16.76 4.55 17.64
CA LEU A 328 16.86 4.17 19.05
C LEU A 328 18.31 4.21 19.56
N GLY A 329 19.28 4.25 18.65
CA GLY A 329 20.69 4.20 18.99
C GLY A 329 21.23 2.77 18.91
N PRO A 330 22.54 2.61 18.76
CA PRO A 330 23.10 1.32 18.48
C PRO A 330 23.19 0.39 19.71
N GLU A 331 23.11 0.92 20.94
CA GLU A 331 23.07 0.11 22.16
C GLU A 331 21.87 -0.84 22.14
N ILE A 332 20.73 -0.34 21.63
CA ILE A 332 19.46 -1.06 21.51
C ILE A 332 19.54 -2.25 20.56
N LEU A 333 20.45 -2.23 19.58
CA LEU A 333 20.71 -3.40 18.73
C LEU A 333 21.11 -4.61 19.58
N THR A 334 21.89 -4.36 20.63
CA THR A 334 22.46 -5.41 21.48
C THR A 334 21.61 -5.76 22.68
N THR A 335 20.93 -4.78 23.29
CA THR A 335 20.11 -5.01 24.48
C THR A 335 18.73 -5.53 24.15
N GLU A 336 18.16 -5.18 23.00
CA GLU A 336 16.77 -5.53 22.65
C GLU A 336 16.67 -6.36 21.37
N LEU A 337 17.17 -5.86 20.23
CA LEU A 337 16.94 -6.50 18.94
C LEU A 337 17.58 -7.90 18.87
N LEU A 338 18.85 -8.03 19.28
CA LEU A 338 19.56 -9.31 19.26
C LEU A 338 18.88 -10.38 20.14
N PRO A 339 18.60 -10.14 21.43
CA PRO A 339 17.86 -11.09 22.27
C PRO A 339 16.48 -11.45 21.72
N LEU A 340 15.76 -10.46 21.17
CA LEU A 340 14.46 -10.67 20.56
C LEU A 340 14.54 -11.64 19.38
N VAL A 341 15.44 -11.40 18.43
CA VAL A 341 15.63 -12.24 17.24
C VAL A 341 16.11 -13.64 17.63
N GLN A 342 16.95 -13.75 18.67
CA GLN A 342 17.40 -15.04 19.20
C GLN A 342 16.24 -15.84 19.81
N LYS A 343 15.30 -15.17 20.51
CA LYS A 343 14.12 -15.78 21.12
C LYS A 343 13.06 -16.17 20.09
N THR A 344 12.87 -15.36 19.05
CA THR A 344 11.89 -15.59 17.97
C THR A 344 12.42 -16.57 16.92
N ALA A 345 13.09 -17.63 17.36
CA ALA A 345 13.90 -18.58 16.59
C ALA A 345 13.32 -19.19 15.27
N PRO A 346 12.01 -19.20 14.93
CA PRO A 346 11.58 -19.82 13.67
C PRO A 346 11.88 -19.06 12.37
N SER A 347 12.15 -17.75 12.34
CA SER A 347 12.42 -17.04 11.06
C SER A 347 13.91 -16.90 10.73
N ILE A 348 14.51 -17.97 10.17
CA ILE A 348 15.88 -17.93 9.61
C ILE A 348 16.08 -16.74 8.66
N PRO A 349 15.16 -16.42 7.72
CA PRO A 349 15.34 -15.28 6.82
C PRO A 349 15.58 -13.97 7.57
N LEU A 350 14.75 -13.66 8.56
CA LEU A 350 14.91 -12.45 9.37
C LEU A 350 16.29 -12.38 10.04
N SER A 351 16.71 -13.47 10.69
CA SER A 351 18.00 -13.52 11.39
C SER A 351 19.18 -13.29 10.46
N LEU A 352 19.14 -13.85 9.24
CA LEU A 352 20.15 -13.60 8.20
C LEU A 352 20.17 -12.12 7.80
N GLY A 353 18.99 -11.52 7.64
CA GLY A 353 18.84 -10.10 7.36
C GLY A 353 19.40 -9.18 8.44
N VAL A 354 19.11 -9.49 9.70
CA VAL A 354 19.64 -8.76 10.86
C VAL A 354 21.16 -8.87 10.91
N PHE A 355 21.72 -10.06 10.68
CA PHE A 355 23.16 -10.25 10.62
C PHE A 355 23.80 -9.40 9.50
N GLU A 356 23.23 -9.45 8.29
CA GLU A 356 23.72 -8.64 7.17
C GLU A 356 23.67 -7.14 7.49
N GLY A 357 22.59 -6.66 8.11
CA GLY A 357 22.46 -5.27 8.55
C GLY A 357 23.53 -4.88 9.55
N LEU A 358 23.79 -5.73 10.55
CA LEU A 358 24.81 -5.49 11.58
C LEU A 358 26.23 -5.47 11.00
N SER A 359 26.55 -6.39 10.08
CA SER A 359 27.84 -6.39 9.39
C SER A 359 28.03 -5.13 8.54
N ARG A 360 27.00 -4.68 7.82
CA ARG A 360 27.07 -3.42 7.05
C ARG A 360 27.30 -2.20 7.95
N LEU A 361 26.60 -2.13 9.09
CA LEU A 361 26.80 -1.05 10.05
C LEU A 361 28.22 -1.05 10.61
N THR A 362 28.74 -2.23 10.97
CA THR A 362 30.11 -2.38 11.49
C THR A 362 31.16 -1.97 10.46
N ALA A 363 30.96 -2.36 9.19
CA ALA A 363 31.83 -1.96 8.09
C ALA A 363 31.78 -0.44 7.83
N ALA A 364 30.61 0.20 7.97
CA ALA A 364 30.44 1.64 7.78
C ALA A 364 30.97 2.47 8.97
N GLN A 365 30.84 1.96 10.20
CA GLN A 365 31.16 2.67 11.44
C GLN A 365 32.49 2.23 12.07
N ARG A 366 33.50 1.85 11.28
CA ARG A 366 34.80 1.34 11.77
C ARG A 366 35.52 2.24 12.79
N ALA A 367 35.12 3.51 12.97
CA ALA A 367 35.65 4.42 13.98
C ALA A 367 34.78 4.61 15.25
N GLN A 368 33.51 4.17 15.24
CA GLN A 368 32.53 4.36 16.33
C GLN A 368 31.77 3.04 16.59
N ALA A 369 32.52 1.94 16.69
CA ALA A 369 31.97 0.59 16.75
C ALA A 369 31.09 0.41 18.00
N SER A 370 29.79 0.37 17.79
CA SER A 370 28.77 0.19 18.82
C SER A 370 28.43 -1.28 19.08
N VAL A 371 28.80 -2.17 18.16
CA VAL A 371 28.65 -3.62 18.29
C VAL A 371 30.03 -4.26 18.28
N SER A 372 30.44 -4.82 19.42
CA SER A 372 31.69 -5.57 19.56
C SER A 372 31.72 -6.77 18.61
N LYS A 373 32.88 -7.05 17.99
CA LYS A 373 33.09 -8.22 17.12
C LYS A 373 32.64 -9.52 17.79
N GLU A 374 32.89 -9.66 19.10
CA GLU A 374 32.53 -10.83 19.90
C GLU A 374 31.01 -11.11 19.87
N ARG A 375 30.19 -10.05 19.95
CA ARG A 375 28.72 -10.16 19.89
C ARG A 375 28.23 -10.55 18.50
N LEU A 376 28.85 -10.01 17.44
CA LEU A 376 28.56 -10.44 16.06
C LEU A 376 28.89 -11.91 15.86
N GLU A 377 30.05 -12.36 16.36
CA GLU A 377 30.42 -13.77 16.31
C GLU A 377 29.47 -14.66 17.12
N GLN A 378 29.05 -14.22 18.30
CA GLN A 378 28.08 -14.95 19.11
C GLN A 378 26.74 -15.08 18.38
N PHE A 379 26.27 -14.01 17.73
CA PHE A 379 25.04 -14.04 16.94
C PHE A 379 25.18 -14.92 15.69
N ALA A 380 26.31 -14.87 15.00
CA ALA A 380 26.63 -15.76 13.89
C ALA A 380 26.62 -17.24 14.31
N ARG A 381 27.18 -17.56 15.49
CA ARG A 381 27.13 -18.91 16.08
C ARG A 381 25.68 -19.34 16.33
N HIS A 382 24.88 -18.47 16.95
CA HIS A 382 23.46 -18.73 17.20
C HIS A 382 22.69 -19.02 15.90
N ILE A 383 22.85 -18.18 14.87
CA ILE A 383 22.24 -18.40 13.56
C ILE A 383 22.70 -19.74 12.98
N THR A 384 24.00 -20.01 13.02
CA THR A 384 24.57 -21.26 12.47
C THR A 384 24.04 -22.48 13.22
N ASP A 385 23.89 -22.41 14.54
CA ASP A 385 23.44 -23.51 15.39
C ASP A 385 21.92 -23.76 15.22
N THR A 386 21.13 -22.70 15.06
CA THR A 386 19.67 -22.77 14.81
C THR A 386 19.30 -23.06 13.35
N LEU A 387 20.20 -22.82 12.40
CA LEU A 387 19.98 -23.08 10.99
C LEU A 387 19.71 -24.57 10.75
N ASP A 388 18.48 -24.89 10.42
CA ASP A 388 18.07 -26.22 9.98
C ASP A 388 18.22 -26.30 8.45
N VAL A 389 19.37 -26.81 8.03
CA VAL A 389 19.73 -26.96 6.62
C VAL A 389 18.77 -27.91 5.88
N SER A 390 18.04 -28.78 6.60
CA SER A 390 17.03 -29.64 5.99
C SER A 390 15.82 -28.86 5.46
N LYS A 391 15.52 -27.70 6.05
CA LYS A 391 14.40 -26.80 5.67
C LYS A 391 14.75 -25.78 4.57
N LEU A 392 16.02 -25.71 4.16
CA LEU A 392 16.44 -24.86 3.04
C LEU A 392 15.95 -25.46 1.71
N SER A 393 14.66 -25.48 1.40
CA SER A 393 14.20 -26.14 0.17
C SER A 393 14.87 -25.49 -1.05
N CYS A 394 15.53 -26.29 -1.89
CA CYS A 394 15.79 -25.89 -3.27
C CYS A 394 14.42 -25.89 -3.94
N GLY A 395 13.67 -24.78 -3.80
CA GLY A 395 12.44 -24.61 -4.56
C GLY A 395 12.76 -24.80 -6.04
N PRO A 396 11.87 -25.43 -6.83
CA PRO A 396 12.07 -25.46 -8.27
C PRO A 396 12.25 -24.01 -8.73
N SER A 397 13.30 -23.80 -9.54
CA SER A 397 13.55 -22.53 -10.24
C SER A 397 12.22 -22.02 -10.82
N PRO A 398 11.93 -20.70 -10.83
CA PRO A 398 10.69 -20.16 -11.36
C PRO A 398 10.64 -20.32 -12.89
N VAL A 399 10.45 -21.56 -13.33
CA VAL A 399 10.17 -21.95 -14.70
C VAL A 399 8.69 -22.33 -14.70
N HIS A 400 7.88 -21.36 -15.11
CA HIS A 400 6.46 -21.49 -15.44
C HIS A 400 5.59 -22.21 -14.39
N GLN A 401 5.26 -21.51 -13.30
CA GLN A 401 3.94 -21.72 -12.70
C GLN A 401 2.90 -21.20 -13.68
N GLY A 402 2.36 -22.14 -14.46
CA GLY A 402 1.26 -21.90 -15.38
C GLY A 402 0.07 -21.27 -14.65
N GLN A 403 -0.59 -20.39 -15.38
CA GLN A 403 -1.90 -19.82 -15.10
C GLN A 403 -2.84 -20.87 -14.48
N THR A 404 -3.12 -20.77 -13.19
CA THR A 404 -4.22 -21.52 -12.55
C THR A 404 -5.52 -20.74 -12.71
N CYS A 405 -6.58 -21.50 -13.06
CA CYS A 405 -7.88 -21.04 -13.54
C CYS A 405 -8.61 -20.05 -12.61
N ARG A 406 -9.32 -19.09 -13.21
CA ARG A 406 -10.16 -18.06 -12.57
C ARG A 406 -11.47 -18.59 -11.91
N CYS A 407 -11.61 -19.88 -11.66
CA CYS A 407 -12.93 -20.52 -11.57
C CYS A 407 -13.30 -21.19 -10.23
N CYS A 408 -12.48 -21.17 -9.18
CA CYS A 408 -12.76 -21.98 -7.98
C CYS A 408 -12.59 -21.21 -6.65
N ASP A 409 -13.71 -20.73 -6.09
CA ASP A 409 -13.87 -20.12 -4.75
C ASP A 409 -13.77 -21.13 -3.57
N ARG A 410 -12.99 -22.22 -3.70
CA ARG A 410 -12.96 -23.29 -2.67
C ARG A 410 -11.59 -23.70 -2.16
N CYS A 411 -10.54 -22.92 -2.43
CA CYS A 411 -9.25 -23.14 -1.81
C CYS A 411 -9.24 -22.57 -0.38
N ASN A 412 -9.75 -23.34 0.58
CA ASN A 412 -9.60 -23.06 2.01
C ASN A 412 -8.13 -22.82 2.35
N GLY A 413 -7.84 -21.63 2.88
CA GLY A 413 -6.52 -21.20 3.30
C GLY A 413 -5.95 -22.10 4.40
N LYS A 414 -5.05 -23.02 4.04
CA LYS A 414 -4.09 -23.55 5.01
C LYS A 414 -3.11 -22.41 5.36
N PRO A 415 -2.72 -22.25 6.63
CA PRO A 415 -1.68 -21.30 7.00
C PRO A 415 -0.44 -21.59 6.16
N VAL A 416 0.05 -20.56 5.46
CA VAL A 416 1.30 -20.64 4.69
C VAL A 416 2.41 -20.91 5.72
N GLY A 417 2.93 -22.13 5.73
CA GLY A 417 4.10 -22.47 6.53
C GLY A 417 5.27 -21.56 6.15
N PRO A 418 6.27 -21.36 7.04
CA PRO A 418 7.43 -20.53 6.74
C PRO A 418 8.04 -20.99 5.40
N GLY A 419 8.05 -20.08 4.43
CA GLY A 419 8.52 -20.35 3.08
C GLY A 419 9.97 -20.84 3.10
N PRO A 420 10.39 -21.61 2.08
CA PRO A 420 11.76 -22.09 2.00
C PRO A 420 12.74 -20.91 1.97
N VAL A 421 13.85 -21.05 2.69
CA VAL A 421 14.92 -20.06 2.66
C VAL A 421 15.60 -20.12 1.29
N ASN A 422 15.54 -19.03 0.55
CA ASN A 422 16.11 -18.93 -0.78
C ASN A 422 17.65 -18.80 -0.70
N ASP A 423 18.39 -19.45 -1.61
CA ASP A 423 19.87 -19.48 -1.60
C ASP A 423 20.48 -18.06 -1.67
N SER A 424 19.73 -17.09 -2.20
CA SER A 424 20.13 -15.68 -2.27
C SER A 424 20.34 -15.01 -0.91
N GLY A 425 19.71 -15.49 0.17
CA GLY A 425 19.90 -14.94 1.52
C GLY A 425 21.16 -15.44 2.23
N LEU A 426 21.71 -16.59 1.82
CA LEU A 426 22.87 -17.19 2.47
C LEU A 426 24.20 -16.64 1.95
N ALA A 427 24.26 -16.25 0.68
CA ALA A 427 25.49 -15.70 0.11
C ALA A 427 25.94 -14.38 0.77
N PRO A 428 25.06 -13.39 1.03
CA PRO A 428 25.41 -12.18 1.78
C PRO A 428 25.89 -12.49 3.21
N PHE A 429 25.27 -13.46 3.87
CA PHE A 429 25.66 -13.89 5.22
C PHE A 429 27.09 -14.46 5.25
N VAL A 430 27.41 -15.41 4.37
CA VAL A 430 28.76 -15.99 4.27
C VAL A 430 29.79 -14.93 3.89
N SER A 431 29.46 -14.05 2.95
CA SER A 431 30.35 -12.94 2.55
C SER A 431 30.64 -12.00 3.71
N SER A 432 29.62 -11.70 4.52
CA SER A 432 29.75 -10.83 5.70
C SER A 432 30.59 -11.51 6.80
N LEU A 433 30.43 -12.82 7.02
CA LEU A 433 31.28 -13.57 7.95
C LEU A 433 32.76 -13.54 7.54
N LEU A 434 33.04 -13.71 6.26
CA LEU A 434 34.40 -13.66 5.73
C LEU A 434 34.99 -12.25 5.87
N ALA A 435 34.22 -11.21 5.54
CA ALA A 435 34.66 -9.82 5.62
C ALA A 435 34.99 -9.37 7.05
N GLU A 436 34.26 -9.86 8.04
CA GLU A 436 34.49 -9.57 9.46
C GLU A 436 35.60 -10.44 10.09
N GLY A 437 36.20 -11.35 9.32
CA GLY A 437 37.19 -12.30 9.82
C GLY A 437 36.64 -13.18 10.94
N ALA A 438 35.43 -13.71 10.74
CA ALA A 438 34.77 -14.60 11.69
C ALA A 438 35.59 -15.90 11.87
N SER A 439 35.53 -16.47 13.08
CA SER A 439 36.21 -17.71 13.40
C SER A 439 35.96 -18.82 12.37
N ASP A 440 37.05 -19.47 11.94
CA ASP A 440 37.05 -20.67 11.08
C ASP A 440 36.09 -21.76 11.56
N ILE A 441 35.82 -21.81 12.88
CA ILE A 441 34.89 -22.76 13.49
C ILE A 441 33.45 -22.53 13.01
N ILE A 442 33.02 -21.27 12.86
CA ILE A 442 31.67 -20.92 12.41
C ILE A 442 31.49 -21.33 10.95
N LEU A 443 32.49 -20.98 10.11
CA LEU A 443 32.52 -21.35 8.70
C LEU A 443 32.55 -22.88 8.51
N ALA A 444 33.34 -23.59 9.33
CA ALA A 444 33.42 -25.05 9.31
C ALA A 444 32.09 -25.69 9.73
N ARG A 445 31.43 -25.21 10.79
CA ARG A 445 30.10 -25.71 11.22
C ARG A 445 29.05 -25.51 10.13
N PHE A 446 29.01 -24.33 9.53
CA PHE A 446 28.10 -24.04 8.42
C PHE A 446 28.33 -24.99 7.23
N ALA A 447 29.59 -25.17 6.82
CA ALA A 447 29.98 -26.07 5.75
C ALA A 447 29.63 -27.55 6.05
N LEU A 448 29.79 -28.00 7.30
CA LEU A 448 29.43 -29.35 7.74
C LEU A 448 27.92 -29.60 7.66
N LYS A 449 27.09 -28.65 8.11
CA LYS A 449 25.64 -28.76 7.98
C LYS A 449 25.20 -28.83 6.51
N GLY A 450 25.81 -28.03 5.63
CA GLY A 450 25.59 -28.10 4.17
C GLY A 450 25.96 -29.45 3.53
N ARG A 451 27.04 -30.08 4.02
CA ARG A 451 27.50 -31.41 3.53
C ARG A 451 26.55 -32.54 3.93
N TRP A 452 25.95 -32.46 5.12
CA TRP A 452 25.08 -33.52 5.67
C TRP A 452 23.84 -33.75 4.81
N ARG A 453 23.23 -32.69 4.28
CA ARG A 453 22.07 -32.77 3.37
C ARG A 453 22.38 -33.51 2.06
N ARG A 454 23.58 -33.35 1.51
CA ARG A 454 23.99 -34.01 0.24
C ARG A 454 24.07 -35.52 0.37
N ARG A 455 24.39 -36.05 1.55
CA ARG A 455 24.55 -37.50 1.76
C ARG A 455 23.21 -38.24 1.73
N ASN A 456 22.11 -37.54 2.04
CA ASN A 456 20.77 -38.11 2.08
C ASN A 456 19.99 -37.96 0.76
N HIS A 457 20.46 -37.15 -0.19
CA HIS A 457 19.89 -37.07 -1.55
C HIS A 457 20.91 -37.58 -2.58
N GLN A 458 20.79 -38.86 -2.95
CA GLN A 458 21.78 -39.58 -3.77
C GLN A 458 21.97 -39.05 -5.21
N ASN A 459 21.25 -38.02 -5.69
CA ASN A 459 21.28 -37.61 -7.11
C ASN A 459 21.40 -36.09 -7.39
N ALA A 460 21.74 -35.23 -6.42
CA ALA A 460 21.86 -33.79 -6.68
C ALA A 460 23.26 -33.39 -7.18
N ARG A 461 23.36 -32.98 -8.46
CA ARG A 461 24.56 -32.29 -9.00
C ARG A 461 24.76 -30.93 -8.29
N LEU A 462 26.02 -30.61 -8.01
CA LEU A 462 26.52 -29.48 -7.22
C LEU A 462 25.87 -28.10 -7.52
N PRO A 463 25.35 -27.35 -6.53
CA PRO A 463 25.49 -25.91 -6.53
C PRO A 463 26.85 -25.57 -5.91
N TRP A 464 27.69 -24.90 -6.69
CA TRP A 464 28.88 -24.23 -6.17
C TRP A 464 28.42 -22.94 -5.50
N PHE A 465 28.72 -22.73 -4.21
CA PHE A 465 28.65 -21.39 -3.64
C PHE A 465 29.87 -20.64 -4.12
N LEU A 466 29.78 -20.04 -5.32
CA LEU A 466 30.79 -19.14 -5.82
C LEU A 466 30.59 -17.80 -5.11
N VAL A 467 31.27 -17.60 -3.98
CA VAL A 467 31.30 -16.30 -3.30
C VAL A 467 32.37 -15.47 -3.99
N THR A 468 31.94 -14.48 -4.77
CA THR A 468 32.82 -13.48 -5.38
C THR A 468 33.03 -12.34 -4.40
N VAL A 469 34.28 -12.11 -3.98
CA VAL A 469 34.63 -10.95 -3.15
C VAL A 469 35.09 -9.83 -4.08
N PRO A 470 34.52 -8.60 -4.01
CA PRO A 470 35.06 -7.47 -4.74
C PRO A 470 36.40 -7.06 -4.12
N GLU A 471 37.47 -7.20 -4.89
CA GLU A 471 38.79 -6.73 -4.52
C GLU A 471 38.81 -5.20 -4.68
N ALA A 472 39.15 -4.46 -3.60
CA ALA A 472 39.36 -3.02 -3.69
C ALA A 472 40.66 -2.80 -4.48
N ALA A 473 40.53 -2.32 -5.73
CA ALA A 473 41.69 -2.03 -6.57
C ALA A 473 42.63 -1.03 -5.88
N PRO A 474 43.95 -1.29 -5.82
CA PRO A 474 44.90 -0.26 -5.42
C PRO A 474 44.80 0.91 -6.40
N ARG A 475 44.67 2.14 -5.87
CA ARG A 475 44.81 3.35 -6.68
C ARG A 475 46.25 3.44 -7.16
N ASP A 476 46.50 3.01 -8.38
CA ASP A 476 47.78 3.24 -9.04
C ASP A 476 47.76 4.55 -9.82
N THR A 477 48.78 5.38 -9.61
CA THR A 477 48.87 6.79 -10.06
C THR A 477 49.36 6.96 -11.49
N ARG A 478 49.35 5.92 -12.33
CA ARG A 478 49.76 6.05 -13.74
C ARG A 478 48.71 5.45 -14.66
N GLY A 479 48.09 6.32 -15.44
CA GLY A 479 46.99 6.00 -16.31
C GLY A 479 47.39 5.15 -17.50
N THR A 480 46.98 3.88 -17.48
CA THR A 480 46.62 3.12 -18.69
C THR A 480 45.51 2.14 -18.32
N ARG A 481 44.31 2.33 -18.90
CA ARG A 481 43.17 1.42 -18.73
C ARG A 481 43.35 0.20 -19.63
N GLY A 482 43.65 -0.96 -19.05
CA GLY A 482 43.45 -2.27 -19.68
C GLY A 482 42.21 -2.96 -19.11
N PRO A 483 41.45 -3.76 -19.89
CA PRO A 483 40.23 -4.40 -19.43
C PRO A 483 40.56 -5.77 -18.81
N HIS A 484 40.98 -5.80 -17.55
CA HIS A 484 40.99 -7.05 -16.77
C HIS A 484 40.58 -6.78 -15.32
N CYS A 485 39.34 -7.11 -14.99
CA CYS A 485 38.95 -7.40 -13.61
C CYS A 485 39.16 -8.90 -13.37
N PRO A 486 40.14 -9.34 -12.57
CA PRO A 486 40.11 -10.69 -12.05
C PRO A 486 38.94 -10.79 -11.06
N ARG A 487 38.03 -11.74 -11.29
CA ARG A 487 37.02 -12.11 -10.29
C ARG A 487 37.63 -13.15 -9.35
N LEU A 488 37.82 -12.79 -8.10
CA LEU A 488 38.29 -13.71 -7.05
C LEU A 488 37.19 -14.73 -6.73
N ALA A 489 37.46 -16.03 -6.90
CA ALA A 489 36.56 -17.10 -6.48
C ALA A 489 37.14 -17.79 -5.23
N ILE A 490 36.47 -17.65 -4.09
CA ILE A 490 36.86 -18.36 -2.86
C ILE A 490 36.20 -19.74 -2.86
N VAL A 491 37.01 -20.79 -3.04
CA VAL A 491 36.56 -22.19 -2.89
C VAL A 491 36.89 -22.65 -1.47
N ILE A 492 35.88 -22.73 -0.60
CA ILE A 492 36.04 -23.32 0.74
C ILE A 492 36.03 -24.84 0.59
N SER A 493 37.21 -25.46 0.65
CA SER A 493 37.39 -26.91 0.61
C SER A 493 37.87 -27.43 1.96
N LEU A 494 37.00 -28.14 2.69
CA LEU A 494 37.40 -28.88 3.89
C LEU A 494 38.07 -30.20 3.47
N ARG A 495 39.40 -30.22 3.46
CA ARG A 495 40.19 -31.46 3.34
C ARG A 495 40.21 -32.19 4.68
N ARG A 496 39.84 -33.47 4.67
CA ARG A 496 39.99 -34.35 5.83
C ARG A 496 41.47 -34.77 5.88
N SER A 497 42.26 -34.18 6.77
CA SER A 497 43.59 -34.71 7.08
C SER A 497 43.42 -35.84 8.11
N LEU A 498 43.72 -37.06 7.71
CA LEU A 498 43.84 -38.21 8.61
C LEU A 498 45.18 -38.09 9.36
N LYS A 499 45.28 -37.17 10.32
CA LYS A 499 46.24 -37.20 11.43
C LYS A 499 45.83 -36.13 12.46
N LEU A 500 45.84 -36.53 13.72
CA LEU A 500 45.41 -35.76 14.89
C LEU A 500 46.19 -34.44 15.01
N SER A 501 45.55 -33.33 14.64
CA SER A 501 45.65 -32.00 15.27
C SER A 501 44.88 -31.00 14.40
N SER A 502 43.79 -30.44 14.95
CA SER A 502 43.01 -29.28 14.47
C SER A 502 42.53 -29.25 12.99
N PRO A 503 41.24 -29.01 12.70
CA PRO A 503 40.80 -28.77 11.33
C PRO A 503 41.41 -27.46 10.80
N SER A 504 42.30 -27.55 9.82
CA SER A 504 42.78 -26.38 9.06
C SER A 504 41.79 -26.07 7.92
N VAL A 505 41.24 -24.86 7.90
CA VAL A 505 40.48 -24.34 6.75
C VAL A 505 41.48 -23.76 5.75
N SER A 506 41.56 -24.33 4.55
CA SER A 506 42.41 -23.81 3.47
C SER A 506 41.54 -23.15 2.40
N ALA A 507 41.63 -21.83 2.26
CA ALA A 507 41.10 -21.12 1.10
C ALA A 507 42.09 -21.29 -0.07
N HIS A 508 41.63 -21.85 -1.19
CA HIS A 508 42.45 -21.96 -2.39
C HIS A 508 42.02 -20.93 -3.42
N LEU A 509 42.97 -20.10 -3.85
CA LEU A 509 42.87 -19.24 -5.01
C LEU A 509 42.99 -20.09 -6.28
N ARG A 510 42.00 -20.05 -7.16
CA ARG A 510 42.12 -20.55 -8.53
C ARG A 510 41.80 -19.43 -9.50
N CYS A 511 42.80 -19.02 -10.27
CA CYS A 511 42.60 -18.19 -11.45
C CYS A 511 42.16 -19.09 -12.60
N GLY A 512 40.91 -18.93 -13.07
CA GLY A 512 40.34 -19.74 -14.14
C GLY A 512 40.67 -19.16 -15.51
N GLY A 513 41.74 -19.62 -16.15
CA GLY A 513 42.03 -19.36 -17.56
C GLY A 513 42.10 -20.67 -18.34
N CYS A 514 41.08 -20.98 -19.13
CA CYS A 514 41.14 -21.99 -20.17
C CYS A 514 41.00 -21.30 -21.53
N LEU A 515 42.12 -20.99 -22.18
CA LEU A 515 42.20 -20.86 -23.63
C LEU A 515 43.11 -21.98 -24.13
N LYS A 516 42.51 -22.88 -24.91
CA LYS A 516 43.24 -23.91 -25.67
C LYS A 516 44.01 -23.20 -26.79
N PHE A 517 45.33 -23.32 -26.80
CA PHE A 517 46.11 -23.30 -28.04
C PHE A 517 47.17 -24.40 -28.01
N GLY A 518 47.42 -24.96 -29.20
CA GLY A 518 48.08 -26.24 -29.43
C GLY A 518 49.55 -26.32 -29.06
N ARG A 519 50.04 -27.56 -29.05
CA ARG A 519 51.40 -28.02 -28.74
C ARG A 519 52.46 -27.38 -29.64
N SER A 520 53.59 -26.98 -29.05
CA SER A 520 54.93 -27.56 -29.36
C SER A 520 55.98 -27.06 -28.33
N PRO A 521 57.08 -27.80 -28.07
CA PRO A 521 57.97 -27.59 -26.92
C PRO A 521 59.28 -26.87 -27.29
N ALA A 522 59.86 -26.11 -26.35
CA ALA A 522 61.30 -25.92 -26.21
C ALA A 522 61.67 -25.14 -24.93
N SER A 523 62.54 -25.75 -24.12
CA SER A 523 63.67 -25.20 -23.33
C SER A 523 63.62 -23.75 -22.79
N ALA A 524 63.83 -23.60 -21.48
CA ALA A 524 65.11 -23.19 -20.87
C ALA A 524 64.94 -22.43 -19.52
N GLU A 525 65.66 -22.96 -18.52
CA GLU A 525 66.44 -22.31 -17.45
C GLU A 525 65.91 -21.23 -16.48
N PHE A 526 66.41 -21.40 -15.25
CA PHE A 526 66.26 -20.65 -13.99
C PHE A 526 66.75 -19.19 -14.04
N ALA A 527 66.17 -18.30 -13.22
CA ALA A 527 66.80 -17.80 -11.96
C ALA A 527 66.22 -16.45 -11.46
N ALA A 528 66.15 -16.35 -10.13
CA ALA A 528 65.88 -15.21 -9.22
C ALA A 528 64.45 -14.61 -9.20
#